data_AF-A0A961ZTY4-F1
#
_entry.id   AF-A0A961ZTY4-F1
#
_cell.length_a   1.000
_cell.length_b   1.000
_cell.length_c   1.000
_cell.angle_alpha   90.00
_cell.angle_beta   90.00
_cell.angle_gamma   90.00
#
_symmetry.space_group_name_H-M   'P 1'
#
loop_
_entity.id
_entity.type
_entity.pdbx_description
1 polymer ?
#
loop_
_entity_poly.entity_id
_entity_poly.type
_entity_poly.pdbx_seq_one_letter_code
_entity_poly.pdbx_strand_id
1 'polypeptide(L)'
;MAQQHATTPVEVAEPADYRMDDYRSPVPGTLKGARVVDANGAQELIAGERAVMIDVYPQAPKPPGLPAGTIWRTPKHNSIEGAVWLPNVGYGKLASEPESYFRKSLERLSAGDKGRTLVFFCLRDCWMSWNAAKRAIAWGYKNVVWFPDGVDGWSETGNTIVDVRPAPLD
;
A
#
# COMPACT_ATOMS: atom_id res chain seq x y z
N MET A 1 20.98 -11.85 -36.15
CA MET A 1 21.45 -11.27 -34.88
C MET A 1 20.51 -10.13 -34.52
N ALA A 2 19.40 -10.41 -33.82
CA ALA A 2 18.47 -9.37 -33.39
C ALA A 2 19.10 -8.65 -32.18
N GLN A 3 19.33 -7.35 -32.33
CA GLN A 3 19.87 -6.51 -31.27
C GLN A 3 18.82 -6.42 -30.16
N GLN A 4 19.16 -6.94 -28.99
CA GLN A 4 18.39 -6.74 -27.78
C GLN A 4 18.57 -5.29 -27.36
N HIS A 5 17.52 -4.48 -27.54
CA HIS A 5 17.44 -3.17 -26.90
C HIS A 5 17.28 -3.44 -25.40
N ALA A 6 18.39 -3.36 -24.66
CA ALA A 6 18.34 -3.32 -23.21
C ALA A 6 17.71 -1.98 -22.82
N THR A 7 16.43 -2.01 -22.46
CA THR A 7 15.77 -0.85 -21.84
C THR A 7 16.39 -0.68 -20.46
N THR A 8 17.29 0.28 -20.30
CA THR A 8 17.75 0.71 -18.98
C THR A 8 16.52 1.11 -18.17
N PRO A 9 16.30 0.55 -16.96
CA PRO A 9 15.20 0.99 -16.12
C PRO A 9 15.35 2.49 -15.88
N VAL A 10 14.34 3.28 -16.24
CA VAL A 10 14.32 4.70 -15.91
C VAL A 10 14.20 4.80 -14.40
N GLU A 11 15.28 5.21 -13.74
CA GLU A 11 15.28 5.43 -12.30
C GLU A 11 14.34 6.58 -11.96
N VAL A 12 13.23 6.26 -11.30
CA VAL A 12 12.25 7.26 -10.87
C VAL A 12 12.80 7.94 -9.63
N ALA A 13 13.02 9.25 -9.71
CA ALA A 13 13.52 10.03 -8.59
C ALA A 13 12.50 10.09 -7.44
N GLU A 14 12.98 10.02 -6.20
CA GLU A 14 12.14 10.18 -5.01
C GLU A 14 11.66 11.65 -4.89
N PRO A 15 10.34 11.92 -4.90
CA PRO A 15 9.83 13.28 -4.84
C PRO A 15 9.83 13.84 -3.41
N ALA A 16 10.00 15.16 -3.30
CA ALA A 16 9.97 15.87 -2.02
C ALA A 16 8.59 15.82 -1.33
N ASP A 17 7.50 15.83 -2.11
CA ASP A 17 6.12 15.80 -1.62
C ASP A 17 5.42 14.47 -1.95
N TYR A 18 4.10 14.40 -1.76
CA TYR A 18 3.27 13.25 -2.13
C TYR A 18 2.98 13.24 -3.63
N ARG A 19 2.87 12.04 -4.22
CA ARG A 19 2.37 11.88 -5.59
C ARG A 19 0.88 12.23 -5.63
N MET A 20 0.47 13.07 -6.57
CA MET A 20 -0.90 13.62 -6.65
C MET A 20 -1.81 12.92 -7.67
N ASP A 21 -1.22 12.26 -8.67
CA ASP A 21 -1.89 11.66 -9.83
C ASP A 21 -1.09 10.45 -10.35
N ASP A 22 -1.57 9.82 -11.43
CA ASP A 22 -1.02 8.62 -12.07
C ASP A 22 -0.50 7.58 -11.07
N TYR A 23 -1.36 7.21 -10.11
CA TYR A 23 -0.95 6.35 -9.02
C TYR A 23 -0.50 4.95 -9.46
N ARG A 24 -0.87 4.53 -10.68
CA ARG A 24 -0.40 3.29 -11.31
C ARG A 24 0.70 3.61 -12.32
N SER A 25 1.92 3.78 -11.85
CA SER A 25 3.10 4.15 -12.64
C SER A 25 4.38 3.73 -11.89
N PRO A 26 5.52 3.59 -12.58
CA PRO A 26 6.79 3.26 -11.94
C PRO A 26 7.06 4.14 -10.72
N VAL A 27 7.46 3.49 -9.62
CA VAL A 27 7.75 4.12 -8.33
C VAL A 27 9.27 4.23 -8.10
N PRO A 28 9.74 5.11 -7.20
CA PRO A 28 11.15 5.18 -6.87
C PRO A 28 11.64 3.85 -6.25
N GLY A 29 12.92 3.52 -6.44
CA GLY A 29 13.53 2.38 -5.74
C GLY A 29 13.73 2.62 -4.23
N THR A 30 13.38 3.81 -3.74
CA THR A 30 13.65 4.26 -2.37
C THR A 30 12.46 5.02 -1.77
N LEU A 31 12.43 5.05 -0.44
CA LEU A 31 11.57 5.93 0.33
C LEU A 31 12.33 6.35 1.58
N LYS A 32 12.74 7.62 1.65
CA LYS A 32 13.53 8.14 2.76
C LYS A 32 12.81 7.95 4.10
N GLY A 33 13.48 7.28 5.02
CA GLY A 33 12.97 6.98 6.36
C GLY A 33 12.19 5.67 6.46
N ALA A 34 12.01 4.93 5.37
CA ALA A 34 11.56 3.54 5.41
C ALA A 34 12.69 2.58 5.04
N ARG A 35 12.52 1.34 5.49
CA ARG A 35 13.22 0.19 4.90
C ARG A 35 12.42 -0.32 3.71
N VAL A 36 13.06 -0.40 2.55
CA VAL A 36 12.46 -1.02 1.35
C VAL A 36 12.77 -2.51 1.36
N VAL A 37 11.79 -3.36 1.06
CA VAL A 37 11.95 -4.82 1.00
C VAL A 37 11.35 -5.39 -0.28
N ASP A 38 11.87 -6.53 -0.71
CA ASP A 38 11.26 -7.36 -1.75
C ASP A 38 10.30 -8.40 -1.13
N ALA A 39 9.81 -9.34 -1.95
CA ALA A 39 8.90 -10.38 -1.50
C ALA A 39 9.52 -11.30 -0.43
N ASN A 40 10.81 -11.62 -0.51
CA ASN A 40 11.48 -12.45 0.48
C ASN A 40 11.59 -11.71 1.83
N GLY A 41 11.99 -10.44 1.80
CA GLY A 41 12.03 -9.62 3.00
C GLY A 41 10.64 -9.39 3.62
N ALA A 42 9.58 -9.32 2.81
CA ALA A 42 8.20 -9.29 3.29
C ALA A 42 7.80 -10.61 3.98
N GLN A 43 8.16 -11.76 3.40
CA GLN A 43 7.91 -13.08 4.00
C GLN A 43 8.61 -13.24 5.35
N GLU A 44 9.87 -12.82 5.47
CA GLU A 44 10.62 -12.86 6.74
C GLU A 44 9.93 -12.06 7.85
N LEU A 45 9.36 -10.90 7.50
CA LEU A 45 8.66 -10.05 8.47
C LEU A 45 7.35 -10.67 8.97
N ILE A 46 6.64 -11.35 8.08
CA ILE A 46 5.42 -12.09 8.40
C ILE A 46 5.76 -13.31 9.26
N ALA A 47 6.74 -14.12 8.84
CA ALA A 47 7.15 -15.33 9.55
C ALA A 47 7.67 -15.06 10.97
N GLY A 48 8.28 -13.90 11.20
CA GLY A 48 8.69 -13.49 12.54
C GLY A 48 7.54 -13.00 13.43
N GLU A 49 6.32 -12.84 12.92
CA GLU A 49 5.16 -12.19 13.56
C GLU A 49 5.45 -10.74 14.03
N ARG A 50 6.47 -10.11 13.44
CA ARG A 50 7.03 -8.84 13.96
C ARG A 50 6.46 -7.61 13.29
N ALA A 51 5.54 -7.76 12.35
CA ALA A 51 5.06 -6.65 11.54
C ALA A 51 3.56 -6.71 11.28
N VAL A 52 2.97 -5.53 11.09
CA VAL A 52 1.60 -5.39 10.59
C VAL A 52 1.67 -5.12 9.09
N MET A 53 1.05 -6.00 8.31
CA MET A 53 0.91 -5.87 6.86
C MET A 53 -0.28 -4.95 6.56
N ILE A 54 -0.03 -3.83 5.90
CA ILE A 54 -1.03 -2.79 5.58
C ILE A 54 -1.14 -2.67 4.07
N ASP A 55 -2.25 -3.18 3.54
CA ASP A 55 -2.64 -3.03 2.15
C ASP A 55 -3.36 -1.69 1.98
N VAL A 56 -2.91 -0.84 1.06
CA VAL A 56 -3.54 0.45 0.79
C VAL A 56 -4.15 0.56 -0.61
N TYR A 57 -4.43 -0.57 -1.25
CA TYR A 57 -5.07 -0.60 -2.56
C TYR A 57 -6.37 0.23 -2.56
N PRO A 58 -6.60 1.10 -3.55
CA PRO A 58 -7.79 1.96 -3.55
C PRO A 58 -9.06 1.15 -3.75
N GLN A 59 -10.13 1.56 -3.07
CA GLN A 59 -11.47 1.06 -3.35
C GLN A 59 -12.22 2.09 -4.18
N ALA A 60 -12.60 1.70 -5.39
CA ALA A 60 -13.41 2.54 -6.25
C ALA A 60 -14.76 2.84 -5.57
N PRO A 61 -15.17 4.12 -5.49
CA PRO A 61 -16.45 4.47 -4.92
C PRO A 61 -17.59 3.96 -5.81
N LYS A 62 -18.77 3.76 -5.22
CA LYS A 62 -19.99 3.51 -5.99
C LYS A 62 -20.21 4.68 -6.96
N PRO A 63 -20.37 4.42 -8.28
CA PRO A 63 -20.62 5.48 -9.24
C PRO A 63 -21.83 6.32 -8.86
N PRO A 64 -21.74 7.66 -8.95
CA PRO A 64 -22.90 8.51 -8.78
C PRO A 64 -23.91 8.27 -9.90
N GLY A 65 -25.20 8.41 -9.61
CA GLY A 65 -26.25 8.37 -10.63
C GLY A 65 -26.56 6.99 -11.23
N LEU A 66 -26.22 5.89 -10.55
CA LEU A 66 -26.64 4.56 -10.99
C LEU A 66 -28.18 4.49 -11.13
N PRO A 67 -28.72 3.94 -12.24
CA PRO A 67 -30.17 3.82 -12.43
C PRO A 67 -30.85 3.13 -11.25
N ALA A 68 -32.06 3.57 -10.91
CA ALA A 68 -32.85 2.96 -9.85
C ALA A 68 -32.99 1.44 -10.08
N GLY A 69 -32.72 0.64 -9.04
CA GLY A 69 -32.71 -0.83 -9.14
C GLY A 69 -31.39 -1.46 -9.57
N THR A 70 -30.37 -0.67 -9.95
CA THR A 70 -29.05 -1.23 -10.29
C THR A 70 -28.36 -1.76 -9.05
N ILE A 71 -28.07 -3.06 -9.04
CA ILE A 71 -27.30 -3.70 -7.98
C ILE A 71 -25.82 -3.39 -8.21
N TRP A 72 -25.25 -2.53 -7.36
CA TRP A 72 -23.80 -2.30 -7.31
C TRP A 72 -23.14 -3.43 -6.51
N ARG A 73 -22.27 -4.20 -7.15
CA ARG A 73 -21.43 -5.19 -6.48
C ARG A 73 -20.06 -4.58 -6.23
N THR A 74 -19.71 -4.41 -4.95
CA THR A 74 -18.36 -4.00 -4.57
C THR A 74 -17.36 -5.02 -5.12
N PRO A 75 -16.34 -4.58 -5.89
CA PRO A 75 -15.29 -5.47 -6.35
C PRO A 75 -14.63 -6.20 -5.18
N LYS A 76 -14.33 -7.48 -5.39
CA LYS A 76 -13.48 -8.24 -4.48
C LYS A 76 -12.06 -7.69 -4.53
N HIS A 77 -11.34 -7.80 -3.42
CA HIS A 77 -9.94 -7.41 -3.35
C HIS A 77 -9.14 -8.57 -2.77
N ASN A 78 -8.16 -9.06 -3.51
CA ASN A 78 -7.29 -10.13 -3.02
C ASN A 78 -5.99 -9.52 -2.50
N SER A 79 -5.54 -9.99 -1.34
CA SER A 79 -4.35 -9.48 -0.66
C SER A 79 -3.58 -10.61 0.02
N ILE A 80 -2.46 -10.25 0.65
CA ILE A 80 -1.64 -11.14 1.47
C ILE A 80 -2.46 -11.56 2.69
N GLU A 81 -2.43 -12.86 3.02
CA GLU A 81 -3.14 -13.38 4.19
C GLU A 81 -2.71 -12.68 5.49
N GLY A 82 -3.68 -12.30 6.32
CA GLY A 82 -3.45 -11.55 7.55
C GLY A 82 -3.21 -10.05 7.38
N ALA A 83 -3.15 -9.53 6.15
CA ALA A 83 -3.04 -8.10 5.92
C ALA A 83 -4.32 -7.34 6.28
N VAL A 84 -4.15 -6.10 6.73
CA VAL A 84 -5.25 -5.17 7.01
C VAL A 84 -5.37 -4.21 5.84
N TRP A 85 -6.53 -4.22 5.18
CA TRP A 85 -6.80 -3.36 4.03
C TRP A 85 -7.38 -2.00 4.45
N LEU A 86 -6.61 -0.93 4.23
CA LEU A 86 -6.97 0.47 4.47
C LEU A 86 -7.13 1.20 3.13
N PRO A 87 -8.29 1.10 2.46
CA PRO A 87 -8.44 1.69 1.13
C PRO A 87 -8.34 3.22 1.16
N ASN A 88 -7.89 3.80 0.04
CA ASN A 88 -7.94 5.24 -0.23
C ASN A 88 -7.07 6.12 0.69
N VAL A 89 -6.27 5.56 1.61
CA VAL A 89 -5.36 6.32 2.49
C VAL A 89 -4.07 6.76 1.80
N GLY A 90 -3.79 6.23 0.61
CA GLY A 90 -2.61 6.52 -0.19
C GLY A 90 -2.76 7.65 -1.21
N TYR A 91 -3.91 8.33 -1.28
CA TYR A 91 -4.03 9.52 -2.14
C TYR A 91 -3.04 10.62 -1.69
N GLY A 92 -2.56 11.39 -2.66
CA GLY A 92 -1.57 12.45 -2.44
C GLY A 92 -2.07 13.51 -1.46
N LYS A 93 -3.29 13.99 -1.69
CA LYS A 93 -4.05 14.81 -0.73
C LYS A 93 -5.19 13.99 -0.14
N LEU A 94 -5.22 13.88 1.18
CA LEU A 94 -6.34 13.27 1.89
C LEU A 94 -7.34 14.35 2.30
N ALA A 95 -8.62 14.02 2.20
CA ALA A 95 -9.67 14.75 2.91
C ALA A 95 -9.59 14.40 4.41
N SER A 96 -10.25 15.21 5.25
CA SER A 96 -10.22 15.05 6.71
C SER A 96 -10.64 13.67 7.18
N GLU A 97 -11.67 13.08 6.55
CA GLU A 97 -12.19 11.76 6.92
C GLU A 97 -11.21 10.61 6.62
N PRO A 98 -10.71 10.40 5.38
CA PRO A 98 -9.67 9.41 5.11
C PRO A 98 -8.38 9.61 5.92
N GLU A 99 -8.00 10.87 6.21
CA GLU A 99 -6.83 11.14 7.06
C GLU A 99 -7.07 10.69 8.51
N SER A 100 -8.21 11.08 9.09
CA SER A 100 -8.61 10.67 10.43
C SER A 100 -8.70 9.15 10.55
N TYR A 101 -9.36 8.51 9.57
CA TYR A 101 -9.44 7.06 9.48
C TYR A 101 -8.05 6.41 9.45
N PHE A 102 -7.13 6.94 8.63
CA PHE A 102 -5.80 6.38 8.52
C PHE A 102 -5.03 6.52 9.84
N ARG A 103 -5.07 7.69 10.48
CA ARG A 103 -4.42 7.92 11.79
C ARG A 103 -4.94 6.96 12.86
N LYS A 104 -6.26 6.89 13.04
CA LYS A 104 -6.89 5.97 14.01
C LYS A 104 -6.54 4.51 13.71
N SER A 105 -6.54 4.12 12.44
CA SER A 105 -6.16 2.77 12.03
C SER A 105 -4.72 2.47 12.39
N LEU A 106 -3.78 3.37 12.11
CA LEU A 106 -2.38 3.17 12.49
C LEU A 106 -2.22 3.11 14.02
N GLU A 107 -2.89 3.96 14.78
CA GLU A 107 -2.87 3.92 16.25
C GLU A 107 -3.38 2.58 16.77
N ARG A 108 -4.53 2.11 16.28
CA ARG A 108 -5.10 0.81 16.65
C ARG A 108 -4.17 -0.35 16.28
N LEU A 109 -3.68 -0.38 15.04
CA LEU A 109 -2.82 -1.46 14.53
C LEU A 109 -1.45 -1.51 15.22
N SER A 110 -0.98 -0.37 15.71
CA SER A 110 0.24 -0.28 16.49
C SER A 110 0.03 -0.38 18.00
N ALA A 111 -1.22 -0.48 18.48
CA ALA A 111 -1.58 -0.33 19.88
C ALA A 111 -0.97 0.95 20.52
N GLY A 112 -0.90 2.04 19.74
CA GLY A 112 -0.28 3.30 20.11
C GLY A 112 1.26 3.34 20.03
N ASP A 113 1.93 2.21 19.80
CA ASP A 113 3.40 2.13 19.74
C ASP A 113 3.94 2.59 18.38
N LYS A 114 4.53 3.80 18.34
CA LYS A 114 5.21 4.32 17.14
C LYS A 114 6.46 3.52 16.74
N GLY A 115 6.95 2.62 17.59
CA GLY A 115 7.98 1.63 17.29
C GLY A 115 7.47 0.34 16.66
N ARG A 116 6.16 0.11 16.55
CA ARG A 116 5.63 -1.08 15.87
C ARG A 116 6.05 -1.06 14.40
N THR A 117 6.52 -2.21 13.90
CA THR A 117 6.85 -2.36 12.47
C THR A 117 5.58 -2.38 11.62
N LEU A 118 5.47 -1.44 10.70
CA LEU A 118 4.35 -1.30 9.77
C LEU A 118 4.86 -1.49 8.34
N VAL A 119 4.32 -2.45 7.61
CA VAL A 119 4.68 -2.76 6.22
C VAL A 119 3.57 -2.27 5.32
N PHE A 120 3.86 -1.25 4.51
CA PHE A 120 2.91 -0.70 3.55
C PHE A 120 3.12 -1.31 2.18
N PHE A 121 2.04 -1.76 1.55
CA PHE A 121 2.06 -2.32 0.21
C PHE A 121 0.74 -2.05 -0.54
N CYS A 122 0.75 -2.33 -1.84
CA CYS A 122 -0.38 -2.21 -2.75
C CYS A 122 -0.16 -3.27 -3.85
N LEU A 123 -0.30 -2.91 -5.11
CA LEU A 123 0.23 -3.65 -6.26
C LEU A 123 1.59 -3.08 -6.65
N ARG A 124 2.31 -3.75 -7.56
CA ARG A 124 3.49 -3.18 -8.20
C ARG A 124 3.11 -1.90 -8.93
N ASP A 125 4.06 -0.97 -8.99
CA ASP A 125 3.90 0.34 -9.62
C ASP A 125 2.71 1.12 -9.03
N CYS A 126 2.56 1.10 -7.71
CA CYS A 126 1.48 1.77 -6.99
C CYS A 126 2.02 2.85 -6.04
N TRP A 127 1.89 4.12 -6.45
CA TRP A 127 2.29 5.27 -5.63
C TRP A 127 1.49 5.43 -4.33
N MET A 128 0.33 4.79 -4.20
CA MET A 128 -0.48 4.88 -2.98
C MET A 128 0.22 4.26 -1.77
N SER A 129 0.95 3.16 -1.94
CA SER A 129 1.74 2.55 -0.85
C SER A 129 2.92 3.42 -0.47
N TRP A 130 3.59 4.03 -1.46
CA TRP A 130 4.66 5.00 -1.22
C TRP A 130 4.15 6.22 -0.42
N ASN A 131 3.03 6.82 -0.84
CA ASN A 131 2.42 7.95 -0.15
C ASN A 131 2.00 7.60 1.28
N ALA A 132 1.36 6.44 1.49
CA ALA A 132 0.92 5.99 2.80
C ALA A 132 2.11 5.76 3.75
N ALA A 133 3.18 5.10 3.28
CA ALA A 133 4.40 4.90 4.04
C ALA A 133 5.07 6.22 4.43
N LYS A 134 5.24 7.13 3.46
CA LYS A 134 5.79 8.48 3.70
C LYS A 134 5.00 9.25 4.76
N ARG A 135 3.67 9.14 4.71
CA ARG A 135 2.77 9.78 5.66
C ARG A 135 2.89 9.18 7.06
N ALA A 136 3.03 7.86 7.19
CA ALA A 136 3.29 7.23 8.47
C ALA A 136 4.62 7.71 9.10
N ILE A 137 5.69 7.85 8.30
CA ILE A 137 6.97 8.43 8.76
C ILE A 137 6.76 9.86 9.24
N ALA A 138 6.07 10.69 8.46
CA ALA A 138 5.78 12.08 8.82
C ALA A 138 4.96 12.19 10.13
N TRP A 139 4.21 11.16 10.49
CA TRP A 139 3.46 11.06 11.75
C TRP A 139 4.23 10.39 12.89
N GLY A 140 5.53 10.16 12.71
CA GLY A 140 6.45 9.72 13.75
C GLY A 140 6.57 8.21 13.94
N TYR A 141 6.00 7.39 13.05
CA TYR A 141 6.25 5.95 13.06
C TYR A 141 7.72 5.68 12.69
N LYS A 142 8.41 4.91 13.52
CA LYS A 142 9.87 4.73 13.45
C LYS A 142 10.29 3.54 12.61
N ASN A 143 9.47 2.50 12.57
CA ASN A 143 9.75 1.24 11.88
C ASN A 143 8.83 1.07 10.67
N VAL A 144 8.90 2.01 9.74
CA VAL A 144 8.14 1.95 8.49
C VAL A 144 8.91 1.11 7.47
N VAL A 145 8.21 0.14 6.90
CA VAL A 145 8.70 -0.72 5.84
C VAL A 145 7.81 -0.51 4.62
N TRP A 146 8.41 -0.41 3.45
CA TRP A 146 7.67 -0.29 2.20
C TRP A 146 8.01 -1.47 1.29
N PHE A 147 6.98 -2.18 0.84
CA PHE A 147 7.10 -3.30 -0.08
C PHE A 147 6.50 -2.88 -1.44
N PRO A 148 7.32 -2.37 -2.38
CA PRO A 148 6.85 -1.76 -3.63
C PRO A 148 6.20 -2.75 -4.59
N ASP A 149 6.68 -4.00 -4.65
CA ASP A 149 6.09 -5.01 -5.55
C ASP A 149 4.73 -5.54 -5.05
N GLY A 150 4.45 -5.37 -3.75
CA GLY A 150 3.18 -5.67 -3.13
C GLY A 150 2.61 -7.05 -3.46
N VAL A 151 1.30 -7.12 -3.71
CA VAL A 151 0.59 -8.39 -3.96
C VAL A 151 1.13 -9.09 -5.22
N ASP A 152 1.55 -8.34 -6.24
CA ASP A 152 2.08 -8.92 -7.48
C ASP A 152 3.39 -9.69 -7.20
N GLY A 153 4.36 -9.02 -6.56
CA GLY A 153 5.62 -9.67 -6.16
C GLY A 153 5.43 -10.80 -5.15
N TRP A 154 4.45 -10.67 -4.26
CA TRP A 154 4.09 -11.74 -3.32
C TRP A 154 3.55 -12.98 -4.03
N SER A 155 2.67 -12.80 -5.02
CA SER A 155 2.09 -13.91 -5.79
C SER A 155 3.12 -14.57 -6.70
N GLU A 156 4.08 -13.81 -7.24
CA GLU A 156 5.16 -14.31 -8.09
C GLU A 156 6.07 -15.31 -7.37
N THR A 157 6.17 -15.26 -6.03
CA THR A 157 6.92 -16.25 -5.24
C THR A 157 6.11 -17.53 -4.94
N GLY A 158 4.91 -17.67 -5.53
CA GLY A 158 4.04 -18.83 -5.33
C GLY A 158 3.24 -18.83 -4.03
N ASN A 159 3.24 -17.72 -3.28
CA ASN A 159 2.44 -17.60 -2.06
C ASN A 159 0.97 -17.36 -2.38
N THR A 160 0.11 -17.75 -1.45
CA THR A 160 -1.34 -17.56 -1.55
C THR A 160 -1.73 -16.10 -1.31
N ILE A 161 -2.81 -15.70 -1.99
CA ILE A 161 -3.54 -14.46 -1.76
C ILE A 161 -5.00 -14.80 -1.45
N VAL A 162 -5.64 -14.00 -0.61
CA VAL A 162 -7.00 -14.25 -0.10
C VAL A 162 -7.89 -13.02 -0.29
N ASP A 163 -9.19 -13.26 -0.44
CA ASP A 163 -10.20 -12.18 -0.51
C ASP A 163 -10.27 -11.47 0.85
N VAL A 164 -10.02 -10.17 0.87
CA VAL A 164 -10.01 -9.34 2.08
C VAL A 164 -11.12 -8.30 2.07
N ARG A 165 -11.55 -7.89 3.27
CA ARG A 165 -12.52 -6.82 3.47
C ARG A 165 -11.83 -5.56 3.98
N PRO A 166 -12.33 -4.37 3.62
CA PRO A 166 -11.73 -3.13 4.11
C PRO A 166 -11.92 -3.06 5.63
N ALA A 167 -10.91 -2.54 6.33
CA ALA A 167 -11.01 -2.34 7.76
C ALA A 167 -12.09 -1.28 8.07
N PRO A 168 -12.87 -1.44 9.14
CA PRO A 168 -13.96 -0.52 9.48
C PRO A 168 -13.51 0.94 9.63
N LEU A 169 -14.34 1.86 9.15
CA LEU A 169 -14.19 3.31 9.38
C LEU A 169 -14.70 3.62 10.80
N ASP A 170 -13.82 3.51 11.82
CA ASP A 170 -14.14 3.86 13.21
C ASP A 170 -14.01 5.37 13.51
#